data_AF-A0A968VN35-F1
#
_entry.id   AF-A0A968VN35-F1
#
_cell.length_a   1.000
_cell.length_b   1.000
_cell.length_c   1.000
_cell.angle_alpha   90.00
_cell.angle_beta   90.00
_cell.angle_gamma   90.00
#
_symmetry.space_group_name_H-M   'P 1'
#
loop_
_entity.id
_entity.type
_entity.pdbx_description
1 polymer ?
#
loop_
_entity_poly.entity_id
_entity_poly.type
_entity_poly.pdbx_seq_one_letter_code
_entity_poly.pdbx_strand_id
1 'polypeptide(L)'
;MEDWSDWSKNLTEILDTVSLIVDEFFTGVNEVVDIMTEEIQQVIMGDVDQCLQEIFEPIADLYLELEQLAISNELGFTYTVEPNAQNNPACIGCRHYHGQSYSGNLLICGMHPYGWETQHCPDWESSELS
;
A
#
# COMPACT_ATOMS: atom_id res chain seq x y z
N MET A 1 -1.32 -21.02 8.57
CA MET A 1 -2.03 -19.77 8.28
C MET A 1 -1.60 -18.80 9.38
N GLU A 2 -0.36 -18.34 9.31
CA GLU A 2 0.24 -17.39 10.25
C GLU A 2 -0.28 -16.01 9.84
N ASP A 3 -1.34 -15.58 10.52
CA ASP A 3 -1.33 -14.66 11.66
C ASP A 3 -1.08 -13.20 11.25
N TRP A 4 -2.05 -12.69 10.48
CA TRP A 4 -2.26 -11.27 10.22
C TRP A 4 -2.34 -10.45 11.51
N SER A 5 -2.85 -11.04 12.59
CA SER A 5 -2.94 -10.36 13.88
C SER A 5 -1.55 -10.14 14.46
N ASP A 6 -0.63 -11.10 14.34
CA ASP A 6 0.76 -10.96 14.77
C ASP A 6 1.50 -9.88 13.99
N TRP A 7 1.32 -9.81 12.67
CA TRP A 7 1.95 -8.78 11.86
C TRP A 7 1.47 -7.37 12.26
N SER A 8 0.16 -7.20 12.47
CA SER A 8 -0.42 -5.91 12.90
C SER A 8 0.06 -5.47 14.30
N LYS A 9 0.24 -6.43 15.21
CA LYS A 9 0.74 -6.17 16.56
C LYS A 9 2.20 -5.75 16.53
N ASN A 10 3.03 -6.48 15.79
CA ASN A 10 4.44 -6.13 15.60
C ASN A 10 4.62 -4.74 14.99
N LEU A 11 3.81 -4.37 13.99
CA LEU A 11 3.89 -3.05 13.37
C LEU A 11 3.50 -1.94 14.36
N THR A 12 2.44 -2.16 15.14
CA THR A 12 1.99 -1.19 16.16
C THR A 12 3.05 -1.01 17.25
N GLU A 13 3.66 -2.11 17.70
CA GLU A 13 4.72 -2.08 18.71
C GLU A 13 5.99 -1.36 18.22
N ILE A 14 6.34 -1.52 16.94
CA ILE A 14 7.44 -0.78 16.30
C ILE A 14 7.11 0.71 16.22
N LEU A 15 5.89 1.08 15.82
CA LEU A 15 5.46 2.49 15.75
C LEU A 15 5.43 3.16 17.12
N ASP A 16 4.95 2.47 18.16
CA ASP A 16 4.95 2.98 19.53
C ASP A 16 6.39 3.17 20.04
N THR A 17 7.28 2.23 19.73
CA THR A 17 8.71 2.35 20.07
C THR A 17 9.36 3.53 19.36
N VAL A 18 9.08 3.72 18.08
CA VAL A 18 9.59 4.86 17.29
C VAL A 18 9.02 6.18 17.84
N SER A 19 7.74 6.23 18.23
CA SER A 19 7.14 7.42 18.83
C SER A 19 7.84 7.81 20.14
N LEU A 20 8.12 6.83 21.00
CA LEU A 20 8.82 7.07 22.27
C LEU A 20 10.25 7.56 22.05
N ILE A 21 10.96 7.00 21.08
CA ILE A 21 12.32 7.41 20.71
C ILE A 21 12.32 8.85 20.17
N VAL A 22 11.31 9.21 19.38
CA VAL A 22 11.16 10.57 18.84
C VAL A 22 10.87 11.58 19.97
N ASP A 23 9.99 11.24 20.91
CA ASP A 23 9.68 12.10 22.06
C ASP A 23 10.89 12.30 22.99
N GLU A 24 11.68 11.25 23.23
CA GLU A 24 12.92 11.33 24.01
C GLU A 24 14.00 12.16 23.29
N PHE A 25 14.10 12.01 21.97
CA PHE A 25 14.99 12.83 21.14
C PHE A 25 14.60 14.31 21.20
N PHE A 26 13.33 14.66 21.01
CA PHE A 26 12.87 16.06 21.09
C PHE A 26 13.03 16.65 22.50
N THR A 27 12.84 15.84 23.55
CA THR A 27 13.07 16.27 24.94
C THR A 27 14.55 16.58 25.18
N GLY A 28 15.45 15.69 24.76
CA GLY A 28 16.90 15.92 24.85
C GLY A 28 17.38 17.10 24.01
N VAL A 29 16.79 17.31 22.83
CA VAL A 29 17.05 18.49 22.00
C VAL A 29 16.60 19.78 22.70
N ASN A 30 15.43 19.78 23.34
CA ASN A 30 14.90 20.97 24.02
C ASN A 30 15.76 21.38 25.23
N GLU A 31 16.28 20.40 25.98
CA GLU A 31 17.19 20.66 27.11
C GLU A 31 18.56 21.20 26.67
N VAL A 32 19.05 20.76 25.50
CA VAL A 32 20.31 21.25 24.93
C VAL A 32 20.13 22.61 24.25
N VAL A 33 18.95 22.88 23.68
CA VAL A 33 18.57 24.15 23.04
C VAL A 33 18.65 25.34 24.00
N ASP A 34 18.27 25.18 25.28
CA ASP A 34 18.29 26.25 26.27
C ASP A 34 19.71 26.76 26.60
N ILE A 35 20.73 25.92 26.47
CA ILE A 35 22.13 26.26 26.80
C ILE A 35 22.81 27.05 25.66
N MET A 36 22.23 27.05 24.44
CA MET A 36 22.92 27.45 23.21
C MET A 36 22.31 28.66 22.50
N THR A 37 21.43 29.42 23.17
CA THR A 37 20.48 30.34 22.52
C THR A 37 21.05 31.60 21.84
N GLU A 38 22.28 32.06 22.12
CA GLU A 38 22.79 33.33 21.54
C GLU A 38 23.77 33.18 20.37
N GLU A 39 24.61 32.14 20.33
CA GLU A 39 25.63 31.96 19.27
C GLU A 39 25.17 31.05 18.12
N ILE A 40 24.13 30.25 18.35
CA ILE A 40 23.73 29.16 17.45
C ILE A 40 22.57 29.52 16.50
N GLN A 41 21.78 30.56 16.80
CA GLN A 41 20.64 30.96 15.98
C GLN A 41 20.99 31.24 14.51
N GLN A 42 22.18 31.76 14.22
CA GLN A 42 22.59 32.03 12.83
C GLN A 42 23.18 30.82 12.09
N VAL A 43 23.81 29.89 12.81
CA VAL A 43 24.46 28.72 12.19
C VAL A 43 23.48 27.56 12.07
N ILE A 44 22.67 27.30 13.09
CA ILE A 44 21.74 26.15 13.11
C ILE A 44 20.51 26.37 12.25
N MET A 45 19.95 27.57 12.14
CA MET A 45 18.77 27.76 11.27
C MET A 45 19.11 27.55 9.79
N GLY A 46 20.28 27.98 9.34
CA GLY A 46 20.75 27.73 7.96
C GLY A 46 21.07 26.25 7.71
N ASP A 47 21.78 25.62 8.64
CA ASP A 47 22.22 24.23 8.50
C ASP A 47 21.06 23.22 8.66
N VAL A 48 20.04 23.53 9.48
CA VAL A 48 18.84 22.69 9.64
C VAL A 48 17.92 22.81 8.43
N ASP A 49 17.68 24.00 7.90
CA ASP A 49 16.91 24.14 6.65
C ASP A 49 17.62 23.42 5.51
N GLN A 50 18.95 23.53 5.42
CA GLN A 50 19.73 22.81 4.43
C GLN A 50 19.65 21.29 4.61
N CYS A 51 19.80 20.78 5.84
CA CYS A 51 19.71 19.34 6.14
C CYS A 51 18.29 18.80 5.87
N LEU A 52 17.25 19.56 6.25
CA LEU A 52 15.87 19.20 5.96
C LEU A 52 15.61 19.20 4.46
N GLN A 53 16.08 20.19 3.70
CA GLN A 53 15.96 20.21 2.24
C GLN A 53 16.67 19.02 1.61
N GLU A 54 17.91 18.70 2.01
CA GLU A 54 18.67 17.56 1.48
C GLU A 54 18.02 16.20 1.74
N ILE A 55 17.23 16.06 2.81
CA ILE A 55 16.49 14.84 3.13
C ILE A 55 15.08 14.83 2.51
N PHE A 56 14.36 15.96 2.56
CA PHE A 56 12.97 16.03 2.11
C PHE A 56 12.82 16.15 0.59
N GLU A 57 13.70 16.87 -0.11
CA GLU A 57 13.66 16.95 -1.59
C GLU A 57 13.67 15.57 -2.25
N PRO A 58 14.64 14.68 -2.00
CA PRO A 58 14.66 13.38 -2.67
C PRO A 58 13.46 12.51 -2.29
N ILE A 59 12.89 12.66 -1.09
CA ILE A 59 11.68 11.94 -0.68
C ILE A 59 10.44 12.51 -1.39
N ALA A 60 10.34 13.84 -1.52
CA ALA A 60 9.25 14.52 -2.21
C ALA A 60 9.28 14.21 -3.72
N ASP A 61 10.47 14.19 -4.33
CA ASP A 61 10.67 13.80 -5.72
C ASP A 61 10.26 12.35 -5.95
N LEU A 62 10.69 11.42 -5.09
CA LEU A 62 10.27 10.02 -5.16
C LEU A 62 8.75 9.87 -5.02
N TYR A 63 8.11 10.65 -4.15
CA TYR A 63 6.65 10.64 -3.99
C TYR A 63 5.95 11.15 -5.25
N LEU A 64 6.42 12.25 -5.83
CA LEU A 64 5.89 12.82 -7.07
C LEU A 64 6.14 11.92 -8.28
N GLU A 65 7.28 11.21 -8.34
CA GLU A 65 7.56 10.20 -9.35
C GLU A 65 6.63 8.99 -9.22
N LEU A 66 6.36 8.52 -8.00
CA LEU A 66 5.40 7.45 -7.74
C LEU A 66 3.96 7.87 -8.07
N GLU A 67 3.58 9.10 -7.77
CA GLU A 67 2.28 9.67 -8.14
C GLU A 67 2.16 9.82 -9.66
N GLN A 68 3.20 10.34 -10.32
CA GLN A 68 3.23 10.40 -11.78
C GLN A 68 3.25 9.01 -12.41
N LEU A 69 3.90 8.01 -11.83
CA LEU A 69 3.84 6.63 -12.32
C LEU A 69 2.44 6.04 -12.11
N ALA A 70 1.76 6.37 -11.01
CA ALA A 70 0.37 5.98 -10.79
C ALA A 70 -0.62 6.67 -11.76
N ILE A 71 -0.33 7.90 -12.19
CA ILE A 71 -1.16 8.68 -13.12
C ILE A 71 -0.83 8.36 -14.59
N SER A 72 0.45 8.17 -14.92
CA SER A 72 0.95 7.94 -16.29
C SER A 72 0.93 6.48 -16.70
N ASN A 73 1.08 5.56 -15.75
CA ASN A 73 0.79 4.18 -16.04
C ASN A 73 -0.74 4.04 -16.07
N GLU A 74 -1.24 3.42 -17.12
CA GLU A 74 -2.53 2.73 -17.10
C GLU A 74 -2.48 1.54 -16.10
N LEU A 75 -1.93 1.75 -14.90
CA LEU A 75 -1.97 0.89 -13.73
C LEU A 75 -3.33 1.18 -13.09
N GLY A 76 -4.41 0.97 -13.87
CA GLY A 76 -5.55 0.34 -13.22
C GLY A 76 -4.92 -0.88 -12.55
N PHE A 77 -4.89 -0.93 -11.21
CA PHE A 77 -4.24 -2.01 -10.47
C PHE A 77 -4.98 -3.30 -10.81
N THR A 78 -4.62 -3.87 -11.96
CA THR A 78 -5.26 -5.00 -12.56
C THR A 78 -4.45 -6.20 -12.15
N TYR A 79 -4.86 -6.77 -11.01
CA TYR A 79 -4.42 -8.09 -10.62
C TYR A 79 -5.46 -9.12 -11.03
N THR A 80 -4.96 -10.27 -11.46
CA THR A 80 -5.80 -11.42 -11.83
C THR A 80 -6.10 -12.22 -10.58
N VAL A 81 -7.35 -12.64 -10.45
CA VAL A 81 -7.85 -13.50 -9.39
C VAL A 81 -8.25 -14.81 -10.05
N GLU A 82 -7.60 -15.92 -9.71
CA GLU A 82 -8.04 -17.23 -10.19
C GLU A 82 -9.24 -17.76 -9.40
N PRO A 83 -10.17 -18.47 -10.04
CA PRO A 83 -11.30 -19.09 -9.36
C PRO A 83 -10.80 -20.28 -8.55
N ASN A 84 -11.31 -20.44 -7.34
CA ASN A 84 -10.98 -21.54 -6.44
C ASN A 84 -12.20 -21.96 -5.61
N ALA A 85 -12.03 -22.96 -4.74
CA ALA A 85 -13.14 -23.51 -3.96
C ALA A 85 -13.80 -22.48 -3.03
N GLN A 86 -13.07 -21.43 -2.63
CA GLN A 86 -13.55 -20.36 -1.76
C GLN A 86 -14.07 -19.15 -2.55
N ASN A 87 -13.43 -18.82 -3.67
CA ASN A 87 -13.71 -17.65 -4.49
C ASN A 87 -14.17 -18.08 -5.88
N ASN A 88 -15.43 -17.79 -6.22
CA ASN A 88 -16.04 -18.10 -7.52
C ASN A 88 -15.96 -19.61 -7.90
N PRO A 89 -16.39 -20.54 -7.02
CA PRO A 89 -16.24 -21.98 -7.26
C PRO A 89 -16.98 -22.46 -8.51
N ALA A 90 -18.11 -21.83 -8.84
CA ALA A 90 -18.89 -22.13 -10.04
C ALA A 90 -18.19 -21.78 -11.36
N CYS A 91 -17.09 -21.01 -11.30
CA CYS A 91 -16.37 -20.54 -12.48
C CYS A 91 -15.05 -21.29 -12.73
N ILE A 92 -14.70 -22.28 -11.89
CA ILE A 92 -13.51 -23.11 -12.11
C ILE A 92 -13.63 -23.81 -13.47
N GLY A 93 -12.65 -23.61 -14.34
CA GLY A 93 -12.62 -24.18 -15.70
C GLY A 93 -13.63 -23.59 -16.70
N CYS A 94 -14.30 -22.48 -16.34
CA CYS A 94 -15.23 -21.80 -17.25
C CYS A 94 -14.50 -20.91 -18.24
N ARG A 95 -14.79 -21.03 -19.54
CA ARG A 95 -14.22 -20.18 -20.60
C ARG A 95 -14.59 -18.70 -20.49
N HIS A 96 -15.69 -18.39 -19.79
CA HIS A 96 -16.20 -17.02 -19.64
C HIS A 96 -15.64 -16.30 -18.40
N TYR A 97 -14.81 -16.99 -17.61
CA TYR A 97 -14.18 -16.38 -16.47
C TYR A 97 -13.21 -15.27 -16.90
N HIS A 98 -13.34 -14.11 -16.28
CA HIS A 98 -12.51 -12.93 -16.56
C HIS A 98 -11.50 -12.68 -15.45
N GLY A 99 -11.97 -12.69 -14.20
CA GLY A 99 -11.10 -12.67 -13.01
C GLY A 99 -10.16 -11.48 -12.90
N GLN A 100 -10.50 -10.30 -13.43
CA GLN A 100 -9.62 -9.14 -13.42
C GLN A 100 -10.16 -8.04 -12.51
N SER A 101 -9.34 -7.53 -11.59
CA SER A 101 -9.66 -6.33 -10.82
C SER A 101 -9.39 -5.07 -11.63
N TYR A 102 -10.27 -4.06 -11.57
CA TYR A 102 -10.06 -2.74 -12.16
C TYR A 102 -10.26 -1.70 -11.08
N SER A 103 -9.17 -1.09 -10.63
CA SER A 103 -9.20 -0.08 -9.56
C SER A 103 -9.96 -0.57 -8.31
N GLY A 104 -9.73 -1.82 -7.92
CA GLY A 104 -10.37 -2.46 -6.77
C GLY A 104 -11.73 -3.13 -7.04
N ASN A 105 -12.29 -3.01 -8.25
CA ASN A 105 -13.53 -3.67 -8.63
C ASN A 105 -13.23 -4.95 -9.42
N LEU A 106 -13.51 -6.12 -8.84
CA LEU A 106 -13.33 -7.40 -9.50
C LEU A 106 -14.46 -7.68 -10.50
N LEU A 107 -14.10 -7.82 -11.77
CA LEU A 107 -14.99 -8.35 -12.80
C LEU A 107 -14.75 -9.87 -12.92
N ILE A 108 -15.74 -10.65 -12.51
CA ILE A 108 -15.59 -12.10 -12.30
C ILE A 108 -15.77 -12.89 -13.60
N CYS A 109 -16.87 -12.66 -14.34
CA CYS A 109 -17.21 -13.42 -15.55
C CYS A 109 -17.87 -12.51 -16.58
N GLY A 110 -17.66 -12.79 -17.87
CA GLY A 110 -18.28 -12.05 -18.97
C GLY A 110 -19.81 -12.19 -19.04
N MET A 111 -20.37 -13.31 -18.55
CA MET A 111 -21.81 -13.55 -18.47
C MET A 111 -22.40 -13.09 -17.13
N HIS A 112 -21.62 -13.20 -16.06
CA HIS A 112 -22.02 -12.83 -14.70
C HIS A 112 -20.94 -11.94 -14.08
N PRO A 113 -21.03 -10.61 -14.27
CA PRO A 113 -19.99 -9.67 -13.83
C PRO A 113 -19.58 -9.78 -12.35
N TYR A 114 -20.54 -10.16 -11.50
CA TYR A 114 -20.35 -10.34 -10.04
C TYR A 114 -20.23 -11.81 -9.62
N GLY A 115 -20.06 -12.72 -10.57
CA GLY A 115 -20.01 -14.15 -10.31
C GLY A 115 -21.39 -14.79 -10.13
N TRP A 116 -21.39 -16.09 -9.89
CA TRP A 116 -22.59 -16.90 -9.68
C TRP A 116 -22.53 -17.55 -8.29
N GLU A 117 -23.57 -17.37 -7.49
CA GLU A 117 -23.54 -17.71 -6.06
C GLU A 117 -23.73 -19.21 -5.77
N THR A 118 -24.34 -19.95 -6.69
CA THR A 118 -24.62 -21.38 -6.49
C THR A 118 -23.50 -22.26 -7.03
N GLN A 119 -23.48 -23.55 -6.72
CA GLN A 119 -22.43 -24.47 -7.17
C GLN A 119 -22.28 -24.60 -8.69
N HIS A 120 -23.35 -24.40 -9.47
CA HIS A 120 -23.34 -24.64 -10.92
C HIS A 120 -23.82 -23.40 -11.66
N CYS A 121 -22.94 -22.82 -12.47
CA CYS A 121 -23.25 -21.68 -13.34
C CYS A 121 -24.06 -22.17 -14.57
N PRO A 122 -25.20 -21.52 -14.91
CA PRO A 122 -26.02 -21.91 -16.06
C PRO A 122 -25.33 -21.69 -17.41
N ASP A 123 -24.44 -20.70 -17.47
CA ASP A 123 -23.65 -20.34 -18.65
C ASP A 123 -22.23 -20.94 -18.61
N TRP A 124 -22.01 -22.01 -17.83
CA TRP A 124 -20.70 -22.64 -17.74
C TRP A 124 -20.37 -23.39 -19.03
N GLU A 125 -19.19 -23.11 -19.59
CA GLU A 125 -18.65 -23.84 -20.73
C GLU A 125 -17.18 -24.15 -20.49
N SER A 126 -16.77 -25.39 -20.80
CA SER A 126 -15.40 -25.85 -20.61
C SER A 126 -14.42 -25.11 -21.52
N SER A 127 -13.25 -24.78 -20.99
CA SER A 127 -12.11 -24.28 -21.77
C SER A 127 -11.43 -25.35 -22.63
N GLU A 128 -11.73 -26.65 -22.46
CA GLU A 128 -10.99 -27.77 -23.08
C GLU A 128 -11.52 -28.22 -24.46
N LEU A 129 -12.19 -27.33 -25.21
CA LEU A 129 -12.77 -27.64 -26.52
C LEU A 129 -12.34 -26.68 -27.66
N SER A 130 -11.17 -26.03 -27.55
CA SER A 130 -10.55 -25.27 -28.65
C SER A 130 -9.31 -25.97 -29.22
#